data_AF-A0A0T5VJP4-F1
#
_entry.id   AF-A0A0T5VJP4-F1
#
_cell.length_a   1.000
_cell.length_b   1.000
_cell.length_c   1.000
_cell.angle_alpha   90.00
_cell.angle_beta   90.00
_cell.angle_gamma   90.00
#
_symmetry.space_group_name_H-M   'P 1'
#
loop_
_entity.id
_entity.type
_entity.pdbx_description
1 polymer ?
#
loop_
_entity_poly.entity_id
_entity_poly.type
_entity_poly.pdbx_seq_one_letter_code
_entity_poly.pdbx_strand_id
1 'polypeptide(L)'
;MEPLPCTFVTKQESNYREQWFNYYKYPILNIITSLQEGMQENNRLDFENIQSAIEFFKLLKANLKTKDDGVRVYFASPSSDGTVTPGKCGLLTLIFGITEGADKVDNKNYYAYNGKTFDVVPEDKARIWVHNYQNVKRCILFETLSENDRLNVCRETKHIWFSLLQITQTLQEMESQSAKPGGKVTGFGIRFVSYTNLAYSFPKPVSDDEERKQRLTIAFTFMSEKKDIGIEDIDRIEFEQRLEITMNGFRGDTFDTGDPTPPPSNDNKAELDVSNQ
;
A
#
# COMPACT_ATOMS: atom_id res chain seq x y z
N MET A 1 28.83 2.99 8.03
CA MET A 1 27.47 3.10 8.58
C MET A 1 26.53 2.61 7.49
N GLU A 2 25.62 1.71 7.83
CA GLU A 2 24.59 1.25 6.90
C GLU A 2 23.52 2.35 6.74
N PRO A 3 22.99 2.56 5.53
CA PRO A 3 21.87 3.48 5.34
C PRO A 3 20.69 3.02 6.20
N LEU A 4 19.84 3.97 6.57
CA LEU A 4 18.62 3.67 7.33
C LEU A 4 17.80 2.59 6.61
N PRO A 5 17.11 1.71 7.36
CA PRO A 5 16.03 0.92 6.78
C PRO A 5 15.10 1.89 6.07
N CYS A 6 14.92 1.69 4.76
CA CYS A 6 14.19 2.62 3.91
C CYS A 6 12.72 2.76 4.35
N THR A 7 12.24 1.83 5.16
CA THR A 7 10.93 1.78 5.76
C THR A 7 10.94 2.57 7.07
N PHE A 8 10.53 3.84 7.02
CA PHE A 8 9.42 4.37 7.81
C PHE A 8 9.43 5.90 7.78
N VAL A 9 8.45 6.44 7.06
CA VAL A 9 8.12 7.87 7.02
C VAL A 9 7.61 8.28 8.41
N THR A 10 7.89 9.52 8.81
CA THR A 10 7.46 10.01 10.13
C THR A 10 5.93 10.04 10.23
N LYS A 11 5.43 10.10 11.47
CA LYS A 11 4.01 10.23 11.75
C LYS A 11 3.37 11.42 11.00
N GLN A 12 4.08 12.55 10.91
CA GLN A 12 3.53 13.76 10.30
C GLN A 12 3.32 13.63 8.79
N GLU A 13 4.29 13.11 8.06
CA GLU A 13 4.18 12.95 6.61
C GLU A 13 3.18 11.84 6.25
N SER A 14 3.18 10.75 7.02
CA SER A 14 2.16 9.68 6.89
C SER A 14 0.74 10.23 7.13
N ASN A 15 0.56 11.03 8.19
CA ASN A 15 -0.71 11.69 8.48
C ASN A 15 -1.18 12.60 7.35
N TYR A 16 -0.27 13.33 6.68
CA TYR A 16 -0.67 14.17 5.57
C TYR A 16 -1.18 13.35 4.40
N ARG A 17 -0.41 12.36 3.91
CA ARG A 17 -0.82 11.53 2.77
C ARG A 17 -2.14 10.80 3.02
N GLU A 18 -2.32 10.33 4.26
CA GLU A 18 -3.59 9.76 4.71
C GLU A 18 -4.72 10.81 4.71
N GLN A 19 -4.48 12.02 5.22
CA GLN A 19 -5.47 13.11 5.17
C GLN A 19 -5.90 13.44 3.73
N TRP A 20 -4.99 13.45 2.76
CA TRP A 20 -5.33 13.71 1.36
C TRP A 20 -6.19 12.60 0.77
N PHE A 21 -5.85 11.33 1.03
CA PHE A 21 -6.74 10.24 0.67
C PHE A 21 -8.12 10.41 1.31
N ASN A 22 -8.17 10.68 2.61
CA ASN A 22 -9.39 10.84 3.38
C ASN A 22 -10.25 12.03 2.92
N TYR A 23 -9.65 13.09 2.38
CA TYR A 23 -10.36 14.26 1.89
C TYR A 23 -10.85 14.10 0.44
N TYR A 24 -10.02 13.53 -0.45
CA TYR A 24 -10.30 13.55 -1.89
C TYR A 24 -10.79 12.23 -2.48
N LYS A 25 -10.34 11.09 -1.94
CA LYS A 25 -10.62 9.76 -2.52
C LYS A 25 -11.61 8.96 -1.66
N TYR A 26 -11.39 8.90 -0.35
CA TYR A 26 -12.24 8.15 0.58
C TYR A 26 -13.74 8.51 0.49
N PRO A 27 -14.17 9.79 0.45
CA PRO A 27 -15.59 10.10 0.43
C PRO A 27 -16.29 9.56 -0.82
N ILE A 28 -15.61 9.59 -1.95
CA ILE A 28 -16.10 9.05 -3.23
C ILE A 28 -16.24 7.54 -3.14
N LEU A 29 -15.21 6.85 -2.64
CA LEU A 29 -15.22 5.40 -2.43
C LEU A 29 -16.32 4.99 -1.44
N ASN A 30 -16.48 5.75 -0.36
CA ASN A 30 -17.50 5.53 0.65
C ASN A 30 -18.92 5.68 0.11
N ILE A 31 -19.16 6.68 -0.74
CA ILE A 31 -20.46 6.85 -1.41
C ILE A 31 -20.75 5.66 -2.33
N ILE A 32 -19.78 5.25 -3.15
CA ILE A 32 -19.92 4.08 -4.05
C ILE A 32 -20.26 2.83 -3.25
N THR A 33 -19.45 2.51 -2.24
CA THR A 33 -19.62 1.32 -1.41
C THR A 33 -20.93 1.37 -0.61
N SER A 34 -21.30 2.52 -0.06
CA SER A 34 -22.58 2.68 0.64
C SER A 34 -23.78 2.43 -0.28
N LEU A 35 -23.74 2.94 -1.51
CA LEU A 35 -24.82 2.76 -2.49
C LEU A 35 -24.91 1.32 -3.01
N GLN A 36 -23.78 0.62 -3.14
CA GLN A 36 -23.71 -0.69 -3.78
C GLN A 36 -23.79 -1.86 -2.80
N GLU A 37 -23.27 -1.69 -1.59
CA GLU A 37 -23.11 -2.74 -0.58
C GLU A 37 -23.81 -2.41 0.74
N GLY A 38 -24.32 -1.18 0.93
CA GLY A 38 -24.98 -0.77 2.17
C GLY A 38 -24.04 -0.66 3.38
N MET A 39 -22.73 -0.56 3.15
CA MET A 39 -21.71 -0.51 4.20
C MET A 39 -20.76 0.69 4.03
N GLN A 40 -20.07 1.06 5.10
CA GLN A 40 -19.00 2.06 5.06
C GLN A 40 -17.72 1.46 4.48
N GLU A 41 -16.99 2.27 3.72
CA GLU A 41 -15.75 1.89 3.07
C GLU A 41 -14.57 1.72 4.04
N ASN A 42 -13.58 0.91 3.64
CA ASN A 42 -12.30 0.82 4.30
C ASN A 42 -11.37 1.98 3.90
N ASN A 43 -10.80 2.67 4.89
CA ASN A 43 -9.65 3.56 4.69
C ASN A 43 -8.32 2.93 5.11
N ARG A 44 -8.36 1.73 5.70
CA ARG A 44 -7.19 1.01 6.21
C ARG A 44 -7.45 -0.48 6.39
N LEU A 45 -6.37 -1.25 6.50
CA LEU A 45 -6.36 -2.68 6.86
C LEU A 45 -5.40 -2.87 8.04
N ASP A 46 -5.76 -3.69 9.03
CA ASP A 46 -5.02 -3.77 10.30
C ASP A 46 -4.71 -5.23 10.66
N PHE A 47 -3.43 -5.55 10.83
CA PHE A 47 -3.01 -6.70 11.61
C PHE A 47 -3.04 -6.32 13.09
N GLU A 48 -4.09 -6.73 13.81
CA GLU A 48 -4.24 -6.44 15.24
C GLU A 48 -3.08 -7.01 16.08
N ASN A 49 -2.43 -8.09 15.59
CA ASN A 49 -1.27 -8.72 16.20
C ASN A 49 -0.05 -8.60 15.27
N ILE A 50 1.01 -7.97 15.75
CA ILE A 50 2.28 -7.80 15.02
C ILE A 50 2.89 -9.14 14.61
N GLN A 51 2.71 -10.20 15.41
CA GLN A 51 3.22 -11.53 15.08
C GLN A 51 2.56 -12.10 13.82
N SER A 52 1.26 -11.87 13.61
CA SER A 52 0.55 -12.27 12.39
C SER A 52 1.10 -11.54 11.16
N ALA A 53 1.43 -10.25 11.29
CA ALA A 53 2.05 -9.48 10.22
C ALA A 53 3.47 -10.01 9.90
N ILE A 54 4.28 -10.30 10.93
CA ILE A 54 5.62 -10.88 10.78
C ILE A 54 5.55 -12.22 10.06
N GLU A 55 4.62 -13.11 10.43
CA GLU A 55 4.43 -14.41 9.79
C GLU A 55 4.03 -14.28 8.33
N PHE A 56 3.14 -13.35 8.01
CA PHE A 56 2.74 -13.06 6.64
C PHE A 56 3.92 -12.53 5.81
N PHE A 57 4.68 -11.56 6.31
CA PHE A 57 5.85 -11.03 5.58
C PHE A 57 6.99 -12.05 5.47
N LYS A 58 7.15 -12.95 6.45
CA LYS A 58 8.05 -14.11 6.32
C LYS A 58 7.65 -15.03 5.18
N LEU A 59 6.34 -15.31 5.04
CA LEU A 59 5.80 -16.09 3.94
C LEU A 59 6.09 -15.41 2.58
N LEU A 60 5.84 -14.10 2.47
CA LEU A 60 6.17 -13.36 1.25
C LEU A 60 7.67 -13.47 0.93
N LYS A 61 8.54 -13.09 1.88
CA LYS A 61 9.99 -13.10 1.71
C LYS A 61 10.55 -14.48 1.36
N ALA A 62 10.03 -15.55 1.96
CA ALA A 62 10.50 -16.91 1.70
C ALA A 62 10.37 -17.33 0.22
N ASN A 63 9.47 -16.69 -0.54
CA ASN A 63 9.24 -16.96 -1.95
C ASN A 63 10.05 -16.03 -2.89
N LEU A 64 10.72 -15.01 -2.37
CA LEU A 64 11.56 -14.09 -3.14
C LEU A 64 13.01 -14.63 -3.15
N LYS A 65 13.52 -15.03 -4.31
CA LYS A 65 14.81 -15.73 -4.45
C LYS A 65 15.91 -14.84 -5.01
N THR A 66 15.56 -13.90 -5.89
CA THR A 66 16.48 -13.01 -6.57
C THR A 66 16.19 -11.56 -6.24
N LYS A 67 17.15 -10.67 -6.52
CA LYS A 67 16.99 -9.23 -6.33
C LYS A 67 15.90 -8.60 -7.22
N ASP A 68 15.55 -9.29 -8.31
CA ASP A 68 14.57 -8.82 -9.29
C ASP A 68 13.15 -9.30 -8.93
N ASP A 69 13.04 -10.23 -7.97
CA ASP A 69 11.76 -10.67 -7.42
C ASP A 69 11.17 -9.59 -6.49
N GLY A 70 9.86 -9.63 -6.33
CA GLY A 70 9.16 -8.70 -5.45
C GLY A 70 7.72 -9.10 -5.19
N VAL A 71 6.96 -8.19 -4.61
CA VAL A 71 5.55 -8.37 -4.29
C VAL A 71 4.75 -7.28 -4.99
N ARG A 72 3.83 -7.68 -5.85
CA ARG A 72 2.82 -6.80 -6.43
C ARG A 72 1.60 -6.79 -5.52
N VAL A 73 1.14 -5.60 -5.15
CA VAL A 73 -0.05 -5.42 -4.31
C VAL A 73 -1.13 -4.77 -5.16
N TYR A 74 -2.15 -5.55 -5.47
CA TYR A 74 -3.31 -5.12 -6.25
C TYR A 74 -4.37 -4.49 -5.37
N PHE A 75 -4.97 -3.40 -5.85
CA PHE A 75 -6.23 -2.91 -5.31
C PHE A 75 -7.38 -3.78 -5.80
N ALA A 76 -8.22 -4.22 -4.87
CA ALA A 76 -9.30 -5.15 -5.14
C ALA A 76 -10.58 -4.74 -4.42
N SER A 77 -11.73 -5.25 -4.89
CA SER A 77 -13.04 -4.92 -4.31
C SER A 77 -14.01 -6.10 -4.45
N PRO A 78 -13.92 -7.10 -3.55
CA PRO A 78 -14.77 -8.29 -3.56
C PRO A 78 -16.21 -7.92 -3.20
N SER A 79 -17.16 -8.04 -4.14
CA SER A 79 -18.57 -7.80 -3.82
C SER A 79 -19.08 -8.83 -2.80
N SER A 80 -20.00 -8.41 -1.94
CA SER A 80 -20.58 -9.27 -0.88
C SER A 80 -21.26 -10.53 -1.42
N ASP A 81 -21.78 -10.51 -2.66
CA ASP A 81 -22.39 -11.66 -3.31
C ASP A 81 -21.40 -12.52 -4.13
N GLY A 82 -20.12 -12.13 -4.15
CA GLY A 82 -19.06 -12.85 -4.85
C GLY A 82 -19.11 -12.74 -6.38
N THR A 83 -19.99 -11.89 -6.94
CA THR A 83 -20.17 -11.78 -8.39
C THR A 83 -19.42 -10.58 -9.01
N VAL A 84 -19.17 -10.69 -10.32
CA VAL A 84 -18.76 -9.57 -11.17
C VAL A 84 -20.02 -9.05 -11.87
N THR A 85 -20.87 -8.34 -11.14
CA THR A 85 -22.02 -7.66 -11.77
C THR A 85 -21.69 -6.19 -12.05
N PRO A 86 -22.05 -5.66 -13.24
CA PRO A 86 -21.95 -4.23 -13.52
C PRO A 86 -22.61 -3.40 -12.42
N GLY A 87 -21.86 -2.49 -11.81
CA GLY A 87 -22.36 -1.61 -10.76
C GLY A 87 -22.37 -2.19 -9.34
N LYS A 88 -21.76 -3.36 -9.09
CA LYS A 88 -21.43 -3.82 -7.74
C LYS A 88 -19.92 -3.92 -7.55
N CYS A 89 -19.43 -3.31 -6.49
CA CYS A 89 -18.03 -3.22 -6.13
C CYS A 89 -17.94 -3.19 -4.61
N GLY A 90 -17.41 -4.27 -4.03
CA GLY A 90 -17.30 -4.41 -2.59
C GLY A 90 -16.32 -3.46 -1.95
N LEU A 91 -16.08 -3.61 -0.65
CA LEU A 91 -15.09 -2.83 0.10
C LEU A 91 -13.71 -2.83 -0.57
N LEU A 92 -13.01 -1.70 -0.53
CA LEU A 92 -11.62 -1.62 -0.95
C LEU A 92 -10.76 -2.52 -0.05
N THR A 93 -9.97 -3.38 -0.68
CA THR A 93 -9.03 -4.29 -0.03
C THR A 93 -7.79 -4.49 -0.91
N LEU A 94 -6.85 -5.30 -0.45
CA LEU A 94 -5.60 -5.59 -1.14
C LEU A 94 -5.43 -7.09 -1.42
N ILE A 95 -4.79 -7.39 -2.55
CA ILE A 95 -4.28 -8.72 -2.89
C ILE A 95 -2.78 -8.64 -3.11
N PHE A 96 -2.01 -9.42 -2.37
CA PHE A 96 -0.56 -9.53 -2.50
C PHE A 96 -0.25 -10.71 -3.44
N GLY A 97 0.43 -10.44 -4.54
CA GLY A 97 0.94 -11.42 -5.49
C GLY A 97 2.46 -11.44 -5.49
N ILE A 98 3.07 -12.62 -5.43
CA ILE A 98 4.52 -12.75 -5.58
C ILE A 98 4.88 -12.64 -7.06
N THR A 99 5.92 -11.87 -7.35
CA THR A 99 6.45 -11.65 -8.71
C THR A 99 7.87 -12.16 -8.84
N GLU A 100 8.19 -12.74 -9.99
CA GLU A 100 9.48 -13.35 -10.30
C GLU A 100 10.17 -12.68 -11.50
N GLY A 101 11.49 -12.50 -11.38
CA GLY A 101 12.35 -12.03 -12.46
C GLY A 101 12.18 -10.55 -12.83
N ALA A 102 13.03 -10.08 -13.76
CA ALA A 102 13.10 -8.67 -14.18
C ALA A 102 11.78 -8.14 -14.77
N ASP A 103 10.97 -9.01 -15.37
CA ASP A 103 9.67 -8.69 -15.95
C ASP A 103 8.55 -8.63 -14.88
N LYS A 104 8.87 -8.94 -13.62
CA LYS A 104 7.95 -8.89 -12.47
C LYS A 104 6.67 -9.68 -12.74
N VAL A 105 6.82 -10.90 -13.23
CA VAL A 105 5.69 -11.75 -13.60
C VAL A 105 5.08 -12.38 -12.36
N ASP A 106 3.75 -12.34 -12.21
CA ASP A 106 3.09 -13.03 -11.10
C ASP A 106 3.31 -14.55 -11.15
N ASN A 107 3.72 -15.14 -10.03
CA ASN A 107 3.90 -16.60 -9.90
C ASN A 107 2.62 -17.35 -9.49
N LYS A 108 1.47 -16.67 -9.55
CA LYS A 108 0.12 -17.19 -9.23
C LYS A 108 -0.15 -17.48 -7.75
N ASN A 109 0.75 -17.13 -6.84
CA ASN A 109 0.49 -17.16 -5.40
C ASN A 109 -0.09 -15.82 -4.94
N TYR A 110 -1.40 -15.81 -4.70
CA TYR A 110 -2.14 -14.62 -4.30
C TYR A 110 -2.66 -14.73 -2.86
N TYR A 111 -2.58 -13.64 -2.12
CA TYR A 111 -3.04 -13.55 -0.75
C TYR A 111 -3.96 -12.35 -0.57
N ALA A 112 -5.14 -12.53 0.00
CA ALA A 112 -6.12 -11.46 0.18
C ALA A 112 -6.50 -11.26 1.63
N TYR A 113 -6.72 -10.01 2.01
CA TYR A 113 -7.08 -9.66 3.39
C TYR A 113 -8.48 -10.15 3.75
N ASN A 114 -8.59 -10.89 4.86
CA ASN A 114 -9.84 -11.47 5.35
C ASN A 114 -10.46 -10.73 6.55
N GLY A 115 -9.89 -9.57 6.93
CA GLY A 115 -10.28 -8.83 8.13
C GLY A 115 -9.36 -9.00 9.33
N LYS A 116 -8.43 -9.97 9.29
CA LYS A 116 -7.44 -10.22 10.36
C LYS A 116 -6.04 -10.52 9.82
N THR A 117 -5.96 -11.27 8.73
CA THR A 117 -4.73 -11.71 8.07
C THR A 117 -4.95 -11.78 6.56
N PHE A 118 -3.94 -12.23 5.82
CA PHE A 118 -4.01 -12.50 4.40
C PHE A 118 -3.98 -14.00 4.14
N ASP A 119 -5.05 -14.51 3.53
CA ASP A 119 -5.19 -15.93 3.19
C ASP A 119 -4.95 -16.14 1.70
N VAL A 120 -4.53 -17.36 1.34
CA VAL A 120 -4.41 -17.76 -0.07
C VAL A 120 -5.75 -17.62 -0.78
N VAL A 121 -5.75 -16.94 -1.91
CA VAL A 121 -6.93 -16.80 -2.78
C VAL A 121 -6.64 -17.41 -4.16
N PRO A 122 -7.56 -18.20 -4.72
CA PRO A 122 -7.47 -18.66 -6.10
C PRO A 122 -7.34 -17.52 -7.11
N GLU A 123 -6.56 -17.74 -8.16
CA GLU A 123 -6.26 -16.75 -9.20
C GLU A 123 -7.52 -16.18 -9.88
N ASP A 124 -8.50 -17.04 -10.19
CA ASP A 124 -9.79 -16.69 -10.76
C ASP A 124 -10.58 -15.72 -9.87
N LYS A 125 -10.57 -15.95 -8.54
CA LYS A 125 -11.16 -15.02 -7.57
C LYS A 125 -10.38 -13.70 -7.49
N ALA A 126 -9.04 -13.77 -7.49
CA ALA A 126 -8.20 -12.57 -7.47
C ALA A 126 -8.45 -11.69 -8.71
N ARG A 127 -8.52 -12.29 -9.90
CA ARG A 127 -8.87 -11.61 -11.17
C ARG A 127 -10.22 -10.91 -11.06
N ILE A 128 -11.24 -11.61 -10.57
CA ILE A 128 -12.60 -11.08 -10.36
C ILE A 128 -12.57 -9.85 -9.44
N TRP A 129 -11.88 -9.92 -8.30
CA TRP A 129 -11.88 -8.82 -7.33
C TRP A 129 -11.10 -7.60 -7.80
N VAL A 130 -9.97 -7.81 -8.50
CA VAL A 130 -9.22 -6.72 -9.14
C VAL A 130 -10.02 -6.11 -10.27
N HIS A 131 -10.70 -6.92 -11.09
CA HIS A 131 -11.58 -6.45 -12.16
C HIS A 131 -12.72 -5.58 -11.64
N ASN A 132 -13.33 -5.93 -10.50
CA ASN A 132 -14.37 -5.13 -9.85
C ASN A 132 -13.86 -3.75 -9.44
N TYR A 133 -12.67 -3.69 -8.81
CA TYR A 133 -12.02 -2.42 -8.50
C TYR A 133 -11.75 -1.60 -9.76
N GLN A 134 -11.17 -2.22 -10.79
CA GLN A 134 -10.77 -1.54 -12.02
C GLN A 134 -11.95 -0.94 -12.80
N ASN A 135 -13.10 -1.61 -12.83
CA ASN A 135 -14.25 -1.13 -13.60
C ASN A 135 -15.06 -0.03 -12.92
N VAL A 136 -15.10 -0.04 -11.59
CA VAL A 136 -15.97 0.85 -10.83
C VAL A 136 -15.14 1.92 -10.15
N LYS A 137 -14.35 1.55 -9.14
CA LYS A 137 -13.65 2.49 -8.27
C LYS A 137 -12.49 3.18 -8.97
N ARG A 138 -11.63 2.44 -9.66
CA ARG A 138 -10.45 3.00 -10.35
C ARG A 138 -10.83 4.02 -11.42
N CYS A 139 -11.88 3.73 -12.21
CA CYS A 139 -12.38 4.64 -13.23
C CYS A 139 -12.92 5.95 -12.63
N ILE A 140 -13.64 5.88 -11.51
CA ILE A 140 -14.16 7.09 -10.85
C ILE A 140 -13.03 7.87 -10.17
N LEU A 141 -12.10 7.18 -9.53
CA LEU A 141 -10.94 7.80 -8.89
C LEU A 141 -10.00 8.51 -9.89
N PHE A 142 -9.97 8.08 -11.16
CA PHE A 142 -9.22 8.78 -12.20
C PHE A 142 -9.61 10.27 -12.31
N GLU A 143 -10.89 10.60 -12.10
CA GLU A 143 -11.38 11.99 -12.12
C GLU A 143 -10.85 12.84 -10.94
N THR A 144 -10.30 12.19 -9.92
CA THR A 144 -9.72 12.85 -8.72
C THR A 144 -8.25 13.20 -8.88
N LEU A 145 -7.61 12.72 -9.95
CA LEU A 145 -6.18 12.92 -10.18
C LEU A 145 -5.83 14.41 -10.36
N SER A 146 -4.60 14.78 -10.00
CA SER A 146 -4.10 16.13 -10.27
C SER A 146 -4.16 16.44 -11.77
N GLU A 147 -4.19 17.73 -12.11
CA GLU A 147 -4.16 18.15 -13.51
C GLU A 147 -2.91 17.63 -14.23
N ASN A 148 -1.77 17.67 -13.58
CA ASN A 148 -0.52 17.12 -14.11
C ASN A 148 -0.60 15.60 -14.35
N ASP A 149 -1.16 14.80 -13.45
CA ASP A 149 -1.37 13.36 -13.70
C ASP A 149 -2.31 13.14 -14.90
N ARG A 150 -3.39 13.91 -15.00
CA ARG A 150 -4.33 13.80 -16.14
C ARG A 150 -3.69 14.21 -17.47
N LEU A 151 -2.89 15.28 -17.48
CA LEU A 151 -2.20 15.79 -18.68
C LEU A 151 -1.05 14.87 -19.13
N ASN A 152 -0.39 14.18 -18.21
CA ASN A 152 0.64 13.17 -18.52
C ASN A 152 0.05 11.78 -18.80
N VAL A 153 -1.28 11.68 -18.95
CA VAL A 153 -1.98 10.42 -19.27
C VAL A 153 -1.73 9.34 -18.18
N CYS A 154 -1.39 9.74 -16.96
CA CYS A 154 -1.27 8.84 -15.83
C CYS A 154 -2.66 8.30 -15.48
N ARG A 155 -2.81 6.98 -15.41
CA ARG A 155 -4.03 6.35 -14.91
C ARG A 155 -3.96 6.16 -13.41
N GLU A 156 -5.13 6.06 -12.79
CA GLU A 156 -5.21 5.66 -11.39
C GLU A 156 -4.54 4.29 -11.18
N THR A 157 -3.92 4.07 -10.01
CA THR A 157 -3.11 2.88 -9.74
C THR A 157 -3.98 1.62 -9.74
N LYS A 158 -3.57 0.61 -10.52
CA LYS A 158 -4.14 -0.76 -10.45
C LYS A 158 -3.47 -1.56 -9.33
N HIS A 159 -2.15 -1.45 -9.25
CA HIS A 159 -1.31 -2.12 -8.27
C HIS A 159 -0.02 -1.33 -8.03
N ILE A 160 0.61 -1.60 -6.91
CA ILE A 160 1.93 -1.11 -6.53
C ILE A 160 2.89 -2.29 -6.45
N TRP A 161 4.19 -2.04 -6.57
CA TRP A 161 5.20 -3.08 -6.50
C TRP A 161 6.24 -2.77 -5.43
N PHE A 162 6.54 -3.77 -4.62
CA PHE A 162 7.57 -3.73 -3.59
C PHE A 162 8.69 -4.70 -3.96
N SER A 163 9.91 -4.19 -3.99
CA SER A 163 11.11 -5.01 -4.19
C SER A 163 11.35 -5.97 -3.02
N LEU A 164 12.15 -7.02 -3.26
CA LEU A 164 12.71 -7.88 -2.20
C LEU A 164 13.36 -7.06 -1.07
N LEU A 165 14.07 -5.98 -1.41
CA LEU A 165 14.72 -5.12 -0.43
C LEU A 165 13.69 -4.46 0.50
N GLN A 166 12.63 -3.87 -0.06
CA GLN A 166 11.56 -3.24 0.72
C GLN A 166 10.87 -4.26 1.64
N ILE A 167 10.44 -5.41 1.11
CA ILE A 167 9.80 -6.46 1.92
C ILE A 167 10.73 -6.95 3.04
N THR A 168 12.02 -7.08 2.75
CA THR A 168 13.02 -7.49 3.74
C THR A 168 13.19 -6.46 4.85
N GLN A 169 13.30 -5.17 4.50
CA GLN A 169 13.45 -4.10 5.48
C GLN A 169 12.20 -3.91 6.34
N THR A 170 11.00 -3.97 5.74
CA THR A 170 9.73 -3.92 6.49
C THR A 170 9.68 -5.06 7.51
N LEU A 171 10.03 -6.28 7.10
CA LEU A 171 10.07 -7.43 8.01
C LEU A 171 11.08 -7.26 9.15
N GLN A 172 12.31 -6.85 8.83
CA GLN A 172 13.36 -6.66 9.84
C GLN A 172 12.99 -5.57 10.86
N GLU A 173 12.37 -4.48 10.40
CA GLU A 173 11.88 -3.42 11.27
C GLU A 173 10.76 -3.93 12.19
N MET A 174 9.80 -4.71 11.66
CA MET A 174 8.76 -5.36 12.49
C MET A 174 9.37 -6.28 13.55
N GLU A 175 10.31 -7.14 13.17
CA GLU A 175 10.99 -8.05 14.10
C GLU A 175 11.74 -7.28 15.19
N SER A 176 12.50 -6.26 14.80
CA SER A 176 13.26 -5.39 15.72
C SER A 176 12.35 -4.71 16.74
N GLN A 177 11.31 -4.01 16.29
CA GLN A 177 10.43 -3.26 17.19
C GLN A 177 9.57 -4.17 18.07
N SER A 178 9.18 -5.35 17.56
CA SER A 178 8.45 -6.36 18.36
C SER A 178 9.29 -6.97 19.49
N ALA A 179 10.62 -7.02 19.33
CA ALA A 179 11.53 -7.62 20.30
C ALA A 179 12.03 -6.65 21.38
N LYS A 180 11.76 -5.33 21.25
CA LYS A 180 12.20 -4.34 22.23
C LYS A 180 11.52 -4.54 23.59
N PRO A 181 12.28 -4.62 24.71
CA PRO A 181 11.70 -4.74 26.05
C PRO A 181 10.75 -3.59 26.38
N GLY A 182 9.56 -3.91 26.88
CA GLY A 182 8.52 -2.89 27.14
C GLY A 182 7.89 -2.31 25.85
N GLY A 183 7.95 -3.05 24.75
CA GLY A 183 7.52 -2.61 23.42
C GLY A 183 6.10 -2.06 23.38
N LYS A 184 5.97 -0.88 22.76
CA LYS A 184 4.68 -0.20 22.52
C LYS A 184 3.91 -0.78 21.33
N VAL A 185 4.60 -1.49 20.44
CA VAL A 185 4.05 -2.03 19.20
C VAL A 185 3.30 -3.32 19.50
N THR A 186 2.01 -3.33 19.22
CA THR A 186 1.15 -4.51 19.35
C THR A 186 0.65 -5.02 18.00
N GLY A 187 0.60 -4.16 16.97
CA GLY A 187 0.05 -4.47 15.66
C GLY A 187 0.77 -3.76 14.52
N PHE A 188 0.27 -4.00 13.30
CA PHE A 188 0.78 -3.42 12.06
C PHE A 188 -0.36 -3.05 11.14
N GLY A 189 -0.30 -1.87 10.54
CA GLY A 189 -1.36 -1.33 9.71
C GLY A 189 -0.91 -1.08 8.27
N ILE A 190 -1.86 -1.20 7.36
CA ILE A 190 -1.76 -0.74 5.98
C ILE A 190 -2.77 0.39 5.80
N ARG A 191 -2.32 1.58 5.42
CA ARG A 191 -3.16 2.77 5.21
C ARG A 191 -3.33 3.01 3.73
N PHE A 192 -4.54 3.32 3.28
CA PHE A 192 -4.73 3.83 1.93
C PHE A 192 -4.36 5.30 1.91
N VAL A 193 -3.45 5.68 1.02
CA VAL A 193 -2.94 7.05 0.94
C VAL A 193 -2.84 7.52 -0.51
N SER A 194 -2.80 8.83 -0.73
CA SER A 194 -2.49 9.39 -2.06
C SER A 194 -0.98 9.49 -2.22
N TYR A 195 -0.48 9.17 -3.43
CA TYR A 195 0.91 9.46 -3.80
C TYR A 195 1.14 10.99 -3.83
N THR A 196 2.39 11.39 -3.68
CA THR A 196 2.83 12.79 -3.72
C THR A 196 3.88 12.96 -4.80
N ASN A 197 3.85 14.08 -5.54
CA ASN A 197 4.87 14.38 -6.54
C ASN A 197 6.26 14.65 -5.92
N LEU A 198 6.30 14.92 -4.62
CA LEU A 198 7.51 15.09 -3.85
C LEU A 198 7.84 13.83 -3.07
N ALA A 199 9.13 13.47 -3.08
CA ALA A 199 9.63 12.30 -2.36
C ALA A 199 9.65 12.49 -0.84
N TYR A 200 9.74 13.74 -0.35
CA TYR A 200 9.87 14.09 1.07
C TYR A 200 9.59 15.60 1.31
N SER A 201 8.99 15.97 2.45
CA SER A 201 8.64 17.35 2.84
C SER A 201 8.92 17.60 4.33
N PHE A 202 10.13 18.09 4.68
CA PHE A 202 10.47 18.50 6.05
C PHE A 202 11.29 19.79 6.09
N PRO A 203 11.07 20.67 7.09
CA PRO A 203 9.82 20.95 7.78
C PRO A 203 8.97 21.95 6.98
N LYS A 204 7.79 22.27 7.52
CA LYS A 204 6.84 23.24 6.98
C LYS A 204 7.43 24.63 6.66
N PRO A 205 6.76 25.39 5.77
CA PRO A 205 5.50 25.07 5.11
C PRO A 205 5.65 24.06 3.96
N VAL A 206 4.61 23.25 3.78
CA VAL A 206 4.42 22.45 2.57
C VAL A 206 4.41 23.41 1.38
N SER A 207 5.26 23.16 0.38
CA SER A 207 5.30 24.02 -0.81
C SER A 207 3.96 23.98 -1.55
N ASP A 208 3.57 25.10 -2.15
CA ASP A 208 2.45 25.15 -3.10
C ASP A 208 2.71 24.25 -4.34
N ASP A 209 3.97 23.85 -4.55
CA ASP A 209 4.38 22.92 -5.63
C ASP A 209 4.07 21.44 -5.33
N GLU A 210 3.63 21.10 -4.11
CA GLU A 210 3.35 19.71 -3.74
C GLU A 210 1.95 19.27 -4.18
N GLU A 211 1.88 18.42 -5.20
CA GLU A 211 0.66 17.79 -5.69
C GLU A 211 0.34 16.52 -4.90
N ARG A 212 -0.76 16.55 -4.16
CA ARG A 212 -1.16 15.48 -3.23
C ARG A 212 -2.46 14.77 -3.60
N LYS A 213 -2.94 15.02 -4.82
CA LYS A 213 -4.10 14.35 -5.44
C LYS A 213 -3.69 13.27 -6.43
N GLN A 214 -2.44 12.80 -6.36
CA GLN A 214 -1.94 11.84 -7.31
C GLN A 214 -2.55 10.45 -7.06
N ARG A 215 -2.05 9.47 -7.79
CA ARG A 215 -2.56 8.09 -7.79
C ARG A 215 -2.62 7.48 -6.38
N LEU A 216 -3.55 6.55 -6.18
CA LEU A 216 -3.73 5.76 -4.96
C LEU A 216 -2.48 4.90 -4.70
N THR A 217 -2.06 4.83 -3.45
CA THR A 217 -1.00 3.93 -2.98
C THR A 217 -1.36 3.45 -1.56
N ILE A 218 -0.45 2.73 -0.89
CA ILE A 218 -0.58 2.36 0.51
C ILE A 218 0.55 2.96 1.33
N ALA A 219 0.46 2.90 2.65
CA ALA A 219 1.56 3.17 3.56
C ALA A 219 1.53 2.11 4.67
N PHE A 220 2.68 1.78 5.23
CA PHE A 220 2.76 0.86 6.36
C PHE A 220 2.90 1.64 7.66
N THR A 221 2.21 1.19 8.71
CA THR A 221 2.23 1.83 10.03
C THR A 221 2.40 0.81 11.15
N PHE A 222 3.08 1.19 12.23
CA PHE A 222 3.01 0.42 13.46
C PHE A 222 1.78 0.80 14.26
N MET A 223 1.26 -0.14 15.04
CA MET A 223 0.10 0.11 15.89
C MET A 223 0.43 -0.18 17.35
N SER A 224 -0.05 0.69 18.23
CA SER A 224 -0.18 0.43 19.66
C SER A 224 -1.67 0.32 19.97
N GLU A 225 -2.09 -0.87 20.35
CA GLU A 225 -3.49 -1.28 20.44
C GLU A 225 -4.23 -1.05 19.10
N LYS A 226 -5.00 0.03 18.99
CA LYS A 226 -5.79 0.41 17.80
C LYS A 226 -5.36 1.74 17.19
N LYS A 227 -4.25 2.30 17.64
CA LYS A 227 -3.75 3.61 17.23
C LYS A 227 -2.44 3.48 16.48
N ASP A 228 -2.32 4.27 15.42
CA ASP A 228 -1.09 4.37 14.65
C ASP A 228 -0.02 5.11 15.44
N ILE A 229 1.18 4.56 15.41
CA ILE A 229 2.35 5.10 16.09
C ILE A 229 3.52 5.12 15.10
N GLY A 230 4.26 6.23 15.11
CA GLY A 230 5.47 6.37 14.32
C GLY A 230 6.71 5.93 15.10
N ILE A 231 7.86 5.84 14.42
CA ILE A 231 9.13 5.58 15.11
C ILE A 231 9.48 6.66 16.13
N GLU A 232 9.02 7.90 15.94
CA GLU A 232 9.12 8.97 16.94
C GLU A 232 8.42 8.64 18.27
N ASP A 233 7.31 7.90 18.20
CA ASP A 233 6.53 7.48 19.38
C ASP A 233 7.15 6.22 20.02
N ILE A 234 7.77 5.37 19.21
CA ILE A 234 8.39 4.10 19.61
C ILE A 234 9.77 4.35 20.24
N ASP A 235 10.64 5.04 19.52
CA ASP A 235 12.03 5.31 19.86
C ASP A 235 12.49 6.66 19.30
N ARG A 236 12.30 7.70 20.12
CA ARG A 236 12.62 9.08 19.73
C ARG A 236 14.12 9.30 19.47
N ILE A 237 15.00 8.62 20.19
CA ILE A 237 16.45 8.78 20.04
C ILE A 237 16.87 8.22 18.67
N GLU A 238 16.41 7.01 18.37
CA GLU A 238 16.60 6.41 17.06
C GLU A 238 16.04 7.33 15.97
N PHE A 239 14.80 7.82 16.12
CA PHE A 239 14.20 8.76 15.17
C PHE A 239 15.06 10.01 14.90
N GLU A 240 15.56 10.68 15.95
CA GLU A 240 16.37 11.89 15.80
C GLU A 240 17.69 11.62 15.07
N GLN A 241 18.35 10.48 15.34
CA GLN A 241 19.54 10.04 14.61
C GLN A 241 19.23 9.76 13.14
N ARG A 242 18.11 9.06 12.88
CA ARG A 242 17.65 8.77 11.52
C ARG A 242 17.37 10.06 10.75
N LEU A 243 16.65 11.01 11.36
CA LEU A 243 16.32 12.30 10.76
C LEU A 243 17.56 13.10 10.35
N GLU A 244 18.58 13.16 11.21
CA GLU A 244 19.84 13.87 10.94
C GLU A 244 20.57 13.30 9.70
N ILE A 245 20.63 11.97 9.57
CA ILE A 245 21.23 11.30 8.42
C ILE A 245 20.46 11.62 7.14
N THR A 246 19.12 11.54 7.18
CA THR A 246 18.26 11.84 6.03
C THR A 246 18.44 13.28 5.55
N MET A 247 18.42 14.25 6.46
CA MET A 247 18.57 15.68 6.11
C MET A 247 19.92 16.01 5.46
N ASN A 248 20.98 15.25 5.77
CA ASN A 248 22.36 15.58 5.38
C ASN A 248 22.88 14.85 4.14
N GLY A 249 22.12 13.95 3.51
CA GLY A 249 22.66 13.20 2.37
C GLY A 249 21.70 12.33 1.57
N PHE A 250 20.43 12.21 1.95
CA PHE A 250 19.49 11.33 1.26
C PHE A 250 18.27 12.11 0.77
N ARG A 251 18.02 12.08 -0.55
CA ARG A 251 16.80 12.63 -1.17
C ARG A 251 15.91 11.46 -1.61
N GLY A 252 14.74 11.31 -0.96
CA GLY A 252 13.70 10.31 -1.29
C GLY A 252 14.00 8.91 -0.72
N ASP A 253 13.02 8.10 -0.32
CA ASP A 253 11.68 7.95 -0.86
C ASP A 253 10.67 7.42 0.18
N THR A 254 9.43 7.43 -0.26
CA THR A 254 8.18 6.88 0.24
C THR A 254 8.17 5.34 0.23
N PHE A 255 9.19 4.69 0.79
CA PHE A 255 9.42 3.26 0.53
C PHE A 255 8.42 2.29 1.15
N ASP A 256 7.61 2.73 2.10
CA ASP A 256 6.46 1.97 2.61
C ASP A 256 5.24 2.04 1.68
N THR A 257 5.32 2.87 0.64
CA THR A 257 4.25 3.03 -0.36
C THR A 257 4.47 2.24 -1.64
N GLY A 258 5.70 1.74 -1.86
CA GLY A 258 6.04 0.94 -3.04
C GLY A 258 6.01 1.76 -4.34
N ASP A 259 6.47 1.16 -5.42
CA ASP A 259 6.49 1.81 -6.72
C ASP A 259 5.11 1.67 -7.38
N PRO A 260 4.39 2.77 -7.66
CA PRO A 260 3.16 2.70 -8.42
C PRO A 260 3.51 2.26 -9.84
N THR A 261 3.27 0.99 -10.12
CA THR A 261 3.60 0.42 -11.42
C THR A 261 2.53 0.89 -12.41
N PRO A 262 2.92 1.45 -13.57
CA PRO A 262 1.95 1.74 -14.62
C PRO A 262 1.20 0.46 -14.98
N PRO A 263 -0.09 0.54 -15.35
CA PRO A 263 -0.82 -0.65 -15.77
C PRO A 263 -0.05 -1.36 -16.90
N PRO A 264 0.18 -2.68 -16.82
CA PRO A 264 0.84 -3.42 -17.90
C PRO A 264 0.05 -3.38 -19.22
N SER A 265 0.80 -3.64 -20.29
CA SER A 265 0.51 -3.30 -21.68
C SER A 265 -0.65 -4.09 -22.30
N ASN A 266 -1.88 -3.62 -22.07
CA ASN A 266 -3.07 -3.78 -22.92
C ASN A 266 -4.34 -3.18 -22.27
N ASP A 267 -4.27 -2.69 -21.02
CA ASP A 267 -5.42 -2.18 -20.27
C ASP A 267 -6.58 -3.17 -20.14
N ASN A 268 -6.30 -4.48 -20.25
CA ASN A 268 -7.33 -5.48 -20.03
C ASN A 268 -7.73 -5.47 -18.55
N LYS A 269 -8.95 -5.00 -18.29
CA LYS A 269 -9.48 -4.86 -16.92
C LYS A 269 -9.61 -6.18 -16.19
N ALA A 270 -9.61 -7.31 -16.90
CA ALA A 270 -9.76 -8.66 -16.32
C ALA A 270 -8.43 -9.37 -16.04
N GLU A 271 -7.31 -8.82 -16.51
CA GLU A 271 -6.01 -9.47 -16.39
C GLU A 271 -5.32 -9.06 -15.09
N LEU A 272 -4.93 -10.05 -14.29
CA LEU A 272 -3.75 -9.94 -13.44
C LEU A 272 -2.52 -10.02 -14.35
N ASP A 273 -1.43 -9.41 -13.93
CA ASP A 273 -0.21 -9.31 -14.73
C ASP A 273 0.61 -10.61 -14.59
N VAL A 274 0.03 -11.67 -15.14
CA VAL A 274 0.59 -13.00 -15.30
C VAL A 274 1.30 -13.11 -16.64
N SER A 275 2.33 -13.94 -16.74
CA SER A 275 2.79 -14.36 -18.06
C SER A 275 1.83 -15.41 -18.60
N ASN A 276 1.39 -15.23 -19.84
CA ASN A 276 0.82 -16.33 -20.61
C ASN A 276 2.02 -17.24 -20.96
N GLN A 277 2.17 -18.34 -20.23
CA GLN A 277 2.96 -19.48 -20.72
C GLN A 277 2.14 -20.27 -21.73
#